data_AF-A0AA40B9I7-F1
#
_entry.id   AF-A0AA40B9I7-F1
#
_cell.length_a   1.000
_cell.length_b   1.000
_cell.length_c   1.000
_cell.angle_alpha   90.00
_cell.angle_beta   90.00
_cell.angle_gamma   90.00
#
_symmetry.space_group_name_H-M   'P 1'
#
loop_
_entity.id
_entity.type
_entity.pdbx_description
1 polymer ?
#
loop_
_entity_poly.entity_id
_entity_poly.type
_entity_poly.pdbx_seq_one_letter_code
_entity_poly.pdbx_strand_id
1 'polypeptide(L)'
;ELSANNRAGCKDKVCKESNVKILKGELRLGTWVEIKDHGSWQWRHWGCVSGSQVENLREKIGKDAKGEYRWDAIDGWEELDEKPELQEKIKRVVEQGHIDDEDFKGVSIPLFLPFRPHPTNLG
;
A
#
# COMPACT_ATOMS: atom_id res chain seq x y z
N GLU A 1 -6.52 1.15 -6.01
CA GLU A 1 -7.07 0.22 -7.04
C GLU A 1 -6.91 -1.25 -6.63
N LEU A 2 -7.65 -2.13 -7.31
CA LEU A 2 -7.40 -3.58 -7.28
C LEU A 2 -6.30 -3.96 -8.27
N SER A 3 -5.43 -4.90 -7.88
CA SER A 3 -4.38 -5.36 -8.78
C SER A 3 -4.98 -6.04 -10.02
N ALA A 4 -4.69 -5.52 -11.22
CA ALA A 4 -5.16 -6.13 -12.46
C ALA A 4 -4.48 -7.49 -12.79
N ASN A 5 -3.31 -7.77 -12.20
CA ASN A 5 -2.50 -8.96 -12.50
C ASN A 5 -1.58 -9.37 -11.33
N ASN A 6 -0.80 -10.44 -11.52
CA ASN A 6 0.10 -11.02 -10.50
C ASN A 6 1.59 -10.60 -10.64
N ARG A 7 1.89 -9.45 -11.26
CA ARG A 7 3.28 -9.08 -11.60
C ARG A 7 3.94 -8.15 -10.58
N ALA A 8 3.15 -7.26 -9.98
CA ALA A 8 3.65 -6.23 -9.06
C ALA A 8 4.20 -6.86 -7.78
N GLY A 9 5.39 -6.42 -7.36
CA GLY A 9 5.95 -6.73 -6.04
C GLY A 9 5.71 -5.58 -5.08
N CYS A 10 5.39 -5.87 -3.82
CA CYS A 10 5.28 -4.85 -2.79
C CYS A 10 6.66 -4.27 -2.47
N LYS A 11 6.71 -2.94 -2.31
CA LYS A 11 7.94 -2.19 -2.03
C LYS A 11 8.23 -2.03 -0.54
N ASP A 12 7.40 -2.63 0.31
CA ASP A 12 7.75 -2.77 1.72
C ASP A 12 9.00 -3.61 1.89
N LYS A 13 9.86 -3.24 2.83
CA LYS A 13 11.16 -3.90 2.99
C LYS A 13 10.98 -5.40 3.18
N VAL A 14 10.07 -5.82 4.06
CA VAL A 14 9.85 -7.25 4.36
C VAL A 14 9.30 -7.98 3.15
N CYS A 15 8.22 -7.44 2.54
CA CYS A 15 7.62 -8.07 1.36
C CYS A 15 8.57 -8.10 0.15
N LYS A 16 9.38 -7.05 -0.02
CA LYS A 16 10.37 -6.94 -1.10
C LYS A 16 11.49 -7.97 -0.93
N GLU A 17 12.05 -8.09 0.27
CA GLU A 17 13.10 -9.09 0.57
C GLU A 17 12.57 -10.52 0.42
N SER A 18 11.31 -10.76 0.79
CA SER A 18 10.64 -12.05 0.60
C SER A 18 10.05 -12.25 -0.81
N ASN A 19 10.23 -11.30 -1.74
CA ASN A 19 9.70 -11.35 -3.11
C ASN A 19 8.18 -11.59 -3.20
N VAL A 20 7.42 -11.13 -2.20
CA VAL A 20 5.96 -11.30 -2.15
C VAL A 20 5.31 -10.44 -3.22
N LYS A 21 4.50 -11.10 -4.07
CA LYS A 21 3.72 -10.44 -5.12
C LYS A 21 2.39 -9.94 -4.58
N ILE A 22 1.85 -8.93 -5.25
CA ILE A 22 0.48 -8.45 -5.05
C ILE A 22 -0.37 -9.17 -6.10
N LEU A 23 -1.28 -10.02 -5.66
CA LEU A 23 -2.06 -10.89 -6.54
C LEU A 23 -3.24 -10.14 -7.16
N LYS A 24 -3.73 -10.65 -8.29
CA LYS A 24 -4.88 -10.10 -9.02
C LYS A 24 -6.09 -10.04 -8.09
N GLY A 25 -6.74 -8.89 -8.05
CA GLY A 25 -7.89 -8.63 -7.18
C GLY A 25 -7.53 -8.23 -5.75
N GLU A 26 -6.26 -8.19 -5.36
CA GLU A 26 -5.86 -7.62 -4.07
C GLU A 26 -5.86 -6.09 -4.12
N LEU A 27 -6.36 -5.46 -3.06
CA LEU A 27 -6.29 -4.01 -2.88
C LEU A 27 -4.83 -3.57 -2.67
N ARG A 28 -4.42 -2.56 -3.44
CA ARG A 28 -3.06 -2.00 -3.40
C ARG A 28 -3.07 -0.48 -3.51
N LEU A 29 -2.00 0.13 -2.98
CA LEU A 29 -1.70 1.54 -3.17
C LEU A 29 -0.47 1.69 -4.07
N GLY A 30 -0.58 2.55 -5.08
CA GLY A 30 0.52 2.94 -5.96
C GLY A 30 0.97 4.37 -5.67
N THR A 31 2.28 4.57 -5.54
CA THR A 31 2.90 5.89 -5.44
C THR A 31 3.80 6.09 -6.65
N TRP A 32 3.58 7.16 -7.41
CA TRP A 32 4.50 7.56 -8.48
C TRP A 32 5.78 8.12 -7.87
N VAL A 33 6.92 7.60 -8.29
CA VAL A 33 8.23 8.06 -7.84
C VAL A 33 9.11 8.33 -9.05
N GLU A 34 9.69 9.52 -9.10
CA GLU A 34 10.68 9.92 -10.09
C GLU A 34 12.07 9.86 -9.48
N ILE A 35 12.97 9.12 -10.13
CA ILE A 35 14.37 9.03 -9.75
C ILE A 35 15.19 9.44 -10.96
N LYS A 36 15.90 10.57 -10.84
CA LYS A 36 16.55 11.24 -11.98
C LYS A 36 15.51 11.56 -13.05
N ASP A 37 15.59 10.92 -14.21
CA ASP A 37 14.71 11.13 -15.37
C ASP A 37 13.78 9.94 -15.62
N HIS A 38 13.62 9.05 -14.63
CA HIS A 38 12.78 7.86 -14.74
C HIS A 38 11.70 7.84 -13.67
N GLY A 39 10.46 8.03 -14.10
CA GLY A 39 9.27 7.83 -13.29
C GLY A 39 8.81 6.39 -13.30
N SER A 40 8.43 5.87 -12.14
CA SER A 40 7.84 4.53 -12.03
C SER A 40 6.90 4.40 -10.85
N TRP A 41 5.89 3.55 -11.01
CA TRP A 41 4.98 3.18 -9.92
C TRP A 41 5.67 2.28 -8.90
N GLN A 42 5.59 2.66 -7.63
CA GLN A 42 5.94 1.84 -6.48
C GLN A 42 4.66 1.34 -5.82
N TRP A 43 4.48 0.02 -5.79
CA TRP A 43 3.28 -0.61 -5.26
C TRP A 43 3.47 -1.08 -3.82
N ARG A 44 2.44 -0.96 -3.00
CA ARG A 44 2.33 -1.56 -1.67
C ARG A 44 1.07 -2.41 -1.58
N HIS A 45 1.13 -3.55 -0.89
CA HIS A 45 -0.09 -4.20 -0.39
C HIS A 45 -0.83 -3.19 0.48
N TRP A 46 -2.17 -3.26 0.51
CA TRP A 46 -2.99 -2.42 1.39
C TRP A 46 -2.48 -2.42 2.84
N GLY A 47 -2.28 -3.61 3.41
CA GLY A 47 -1.74 -3.80 4.77
C GLY A 47 -0.32 -3.28 5.03
N CYS A 48 0.43 -2.93 3.98
CA CYS A 48 1.81 -2.44 4.06
C CYS A 48 1.92 -0.92 3.81
N VAL A 49 0.79 -0.23 3.66
CA VAL A 49 0.74 1.23 3.53
C VAL A 49 1.04 1.85 4.89
N SER A 50 1.98 2.78 4.95
CA SER A 50 2.32 3.50 6.18
C SER A 50 1.42 4.71 6.37
N GLY A 51 1.30 5.20 7.62
CA GLY A 51 0.56 6.44 7.91
C GLY A 51 1.05 7.63 7.07
N SER A 52 2.36 7.75 6.82
CA SER A 52 2.89 8.78 5.93
C SER A 52 2.41 8.67 4.47
N GLN A 53 2.17 7.46 3.96
CA GLN A 53 1.60 7.29 2.62
C GLN A 53 0.10 7.65 2.62
N VAL A 54 -0.62 7.39 3.72
CA VAL A 54 -2.01 7.85 3.88
C VAL A 54 -2.07 9.38 3.94
N GLU A 55 -1.14 10.03 4.65
CA GLU A 55 -1.07 11.49 4.70
C GLU A 55 -0.77 12.09 3.33
N ASN A 56 0.23 11.56 2.61
CA ASN A 56 0.51 11.99 1.24
C ASN A 56 -0.71 11.80 0.32
N LEU A 57 -1.51 10.74 0.52
CA LEU A 57 -2.75 10.53 -0.23
C LEU A 57 -3.78 11.62 0.07
N ARG A 58 -3.97 11.97 1.35
CA ARG A 58 -4.87 13.07 1.77
C ARG A 58 -4.46 14.39 1.12
N GLU A 59 -3.16 14.70 1.15
CA GLU A 59 -2.62 15.91 0.52
C GLU A 59 -2.86 15.91 -0.99
N LYS A 60 -2.62 14.76 -1.65
CA LYS A 60 -2.80 14.62 -3.11
C LYS A 60 -4.25 14.81 -3.53
N ILE A 61 -5.21 14.20 -2.84
CA ILE A 61 -6.63 14.31 -3.20
C ILE A 61 -7.25 15.62 -2.71
N GLY A 62 -6.74 16.17 -1.61
CA GLY A 62 -7.23 17.38 -0.99
C GLY A 62 -8.69 17.27 -0.55
N LYS A 63 -9.24 18.41 -0.11
CA LYS A 63 -10.64 18.55 0.27
C LYS A 63 -11.38 19.52 -0.66
N ASP A 64 -12.69 19.38 -0.76
CA ASP A 64 -13.56 20.31 -1.45
C ASP A 64 -13.92 21.52 -0.56
N ALA A 65 -14.77 22.42 -1.06
CA ALA A 65 -15.20 23.61 -0.31
C ALA A 65 -16.04 23.28 0.94
N LYS A 66 -16.55 22.04 1.06
CA LYS A 66 -17.33 21.55 2.20
C LYS A 66 -16.47 20.83 3.23
N GLY A 67 -15.19 20.61 2.94
CA GLY A 67 -14.25 19.91 3.81
C GLY A 67 -14.21 18.39 3.62
N GLU A 68 -14.88 17.88 2.58
CA GLU A 68 -14.91 16.47 2.21
C GLU A 68 -13.72 16.14 1.30
N TYR A 69 -13.13 14.95 1.45
CA TYR A 69 -12.07 14.52 0.54
C TYR A 69 -12.60 14.31 -0.88
N ARG A 70 -11.79 14.64 -1.88
CA ARG A 70 -12.12 14.40 -3.29
C ARG A 70 -11.85 12.94 -3.66
N TRP A 71 -12.76 12.06 -3.26
CA TRP A 71 -12.62 10.61 -3.42
C TRP A 71 -12.42 10.17 -4.87
N ASP A 72 -13.05 10.88 -5.81
CA ASP A 72 -12.92 10.71 -7.25
C ASP A 72 -11.51 11.00 -7.79
N ALA A 73 -10.66 11.73 -7.04
CA ALA A 73 -9.26 11.96 -7.38
C ALA A 73 -8.34 10.78 -7.02
N ILE A 74 -8.85 9.72 -6.39
CA ILE A 74 -8.09 8.50 -6.10
C ILE A 74 -8.00 7.66 -7.39
N ASP A 75 -6.77 7.34 -7.80
CA ASP A 75 -6.52 6.50 -8.97
C ASP A 75 -7.19 5.10 -8.81
N GLY A 76 -8.09 4.77 -9.74
CA GLY A 76 -8.89 3.55 -9.74
C GLY A 76 -10.08 3.54 -8.78
N TRP A 77 -10.60 4.72 -8.39
CA TRP A 77 -11.79 4.84 -7.54
C TRP A 77 -13.08 4.30 -8.19
N GLU A 78 -13.32 4.66 -9.45
CA GLU A 78 -14.50 4.23 -10.23
C GLU A 78 -14.58 2.71 -10.37
N GLU A 79 -13.43 2.03 -10.48
CA GLU A 79 -13.36 0.55 -10.53
C GLU A 79 -13.85 -0.12 -9.24
N LEU A 80 -14.00 0.65 -8.16
CA LEU A 80 -14.49 0.18 -6.87
C LEU A 80 -15.99 0.46 -6.65
N ASP A 81 -16.70 1.09 -7.59
CA ASP A 81 -18.13 1.36 -7.45
C ASP A 81 -18.96 0.07 -7.32
N GLU A 82 -18.49 -1.02 -7.93
CA GLU A 82 -19.08 -2.37 -7.79
C GLU A 82 -18.71 -3.05 -6.45
N LYS A 83 -17.89 -2.41 -5.63
CA LYS A 83 -17.32 -2.93 -4.36
C LYS A 83 -17.36 -1.87 -3.26
N PRO A 84 -18.56 -1.44 -2.83
CA PRO A 84 -18.74 -0.37 -1.86
C PRO A 84 -18.01 -0.64 -0.54
N GLU A 85 -17.85 -1.90 -0.15
CA GLU A 85 -17.10 -2.31 1.04
C GLU A 85 -15.62 -1.88 1.00
N LEU A 86 -15.02 -1.86 -0.21
CA LEU A 86 -13.65 -1.40 -0.38
C LEU A 86 -13.56 0.12 -0.36
N GLN A 87 -14.56 0.82 -0.91
CA GLN A 87 -14.63 2.28 -0.83
C GLN A 87 -14.78 2.74 0.63
N GLU A 88 -15.65 2.09 1.40
CA GLU A 88 -15.83 2.39 2.83
C GLU A 88 -14.54 2.12 3.63
N LYS A 89 -13.86 1.00 3.36
CA LYS A 89 -12.55 0.69 3.94
C LYS A 89 -11.51 1.78 3.65
N ILE A 90 -11.42 2.22 2.38
CA ILE A 90 -10.48 3.29 2.00
C ILE A 90 -10.83 4.60 2.69
N LYS A 91 -12.11 4.99 2.70
CA LYS A 91 -12.57 6.22 3.37
C LYS A 91 -12.19 6.22 4.84
N ARG A 92 -12.49 5.12 5.56
CA ARG A 92 -12.14 4.97 6.98
C ARG A 92 -10.64 5.12 7.23
N VAL A 93 -9.81 4.41 6.45
CA VAL A 93 -8.33 4.51 6.57
C VAL A 93 -7.84 5.93 6.27
N VAL A 94 -8.37 6.57 5.23
CA VAL A 94 -8.03 7.95 4.89
C VAL A 94 -8.52 8.93 5.96
N GLU A 95 -9.64 8.69 6.64
CA GLU A 95 -10.11 9.57 7.71
C GLU A 95 -9.33 9.40 9.01
N GLN A 96 -8.98 8.17 9.39
CA GLN A 96 -8.22 7.89 10.63
C GLN A 96 -6.70 8.07 10.46
N GLY A 97 -6.16 7.96 9.25
CA GLY A 97 -4.76 8.24 8.93
C GLY A 97 -3.81 7.07 9.08
N HIS A 98 -4.34 5.87 9.31
CA HIS A 98 -3.59 4.63 9.41
C HIS A 98 -4.43 3.46 8.90
N ILE A 99 -3.75 2.35 8.58
CA ILE A 99 -4.40 1.11 8.16
C ILE A 99 -5.16 0.49 9.33
N ASP A 100 -6.30 -0.14 9.04
CA ASP A 100 -7.08 -0.88 10.02
C ASP A 100 -6.25 -2.02 10.62
N ASP A 101 -6.40 -2.28 11.92
CA ASP A 101 -5.64 -3.32 12.63
C ASP A 101 -5.81 -4.71 12.00
N GLU A 102 -6.99 -5.00 11.43
CA GLU A 102 -7.28 -6.28 10.74
C GLU A 102 -6.51 -6.44 9.42
N ASP A 103 -6.18 -5.34 8.76
CA ASP A 103 -5.46 -5.33 7.48
C ASP A 103 -3.95 -5.16 7.68
N PHE A 104 -3.53 -4.66 8.84
CA PHE A 104 -2.16 -4.30 9.12
C PHE A 104 -1.22 -5.51 9.03
N LYS A 105 -0.23 -5.43 8.13
CA LYS A 105 0.76 -6.50 7.90
C LYS A 105 2.07 -6.35 8.70
N GLY A 106 2.12 -5.40 9.62
CA GLY A 106 3.28 -5.19 10.50
C GLY A 106 4.45 -4.46 9.85
N VAL A 107 5.10 -3.57 10.62
CA VAL A 107 6.53 -3.26 10.48
C VAL A 107 7.15 -3.78 11.78
N SER A 108 7.99 -4.82 11.72
CA SER A 108 8.44 -5.71 12.83
C SER A 108 7.31 -6.66 13.29
N ILE A 109 7.39 -7.99 13.27
CA ILE A 109 8.42 -8.96 13.67
C ILE A 109 8.12 -10.24 12.85
N PRO A 110 9.07 -10.95 12.22
CA PRO A 110 8.74 -12.20 11.55
C PRO A 110 8.53 -13.28 12.62
N LEU A 111 7.28 -13.55 13.00
CA LEU A 111 6.97 -14.67 13.91
C LEU A 111 7.21 -16.04 13.25
N PHE A 112 7.57 -16.10 11.97
CA PHE A 112 7.84 -17.36 11.25
C PHE A 112 8.93 -17.23 10.16
N LEU A 113 10.10 -16.67 10.48
CA LEU A 113 11.32 -17.02 9.73
C LEU A 113 12.16 -17.95 10.61
N PRO A 114 12.45 -19.19 10.19
CA PRO A 114 13.49 -19.98 10.87
C PRO A 114 14.79 -19.18 10.79
N PHE A 115 15.42 -19.01 11.94
CA PHE A 115 16.74 -18.43 12.13
C PHE A 115 17.65 -18.84 10.96
N ARG A 116 17.97 -17.92 10.04
CA ARG A 116 19.07 -18.15 9.09
C ARG A 116 20.35 -17.88 9.88
N PRO A 117 21.15 -18.90 10.25
CA PRO A 117 22.43 -18.61 10.89
C PRO A 117 23.29 -17.80 9.92
N HIS A 118 23.88 -16.75 10.47
CA HIS A 118 24.87 -15.93 9.77
C HIS A 118 26.04 -16.84 9.36
N PRO A 119 26.56 -16.76 8.11
CA PRO A 119 27.78 -17.48 7.78
C PRO A 119 28.93 -16.85 8.57
N THR A 120 29.42 -17.55 9.59
CA THR A 120 30.72 -17.21 10.19
C THR A 120 31.79 -17.53 9.17
N ASN A 121 32.41 -16.48 8.62
CA ASN A 121 33.72 -16.59 7.99
C ASN A 121 34.71 -17.04 9.07
N LEU A 122 35.05 -18.34 9.05
CA LEU A 122 36.19 -18.87 9.77
C LEU A 122 37.42 -18.64 8.88
N GLY A 123 38.23 -17.66 9.27
CA GLY A 123 39.67 -17.65 8.99
C GLY A 123 40.43 -18.19 10.19
#